data_AF-A0A231HGQ5-F1
#
_entry.id   AF-A0A231HGQ5-F1
#
_cell.length_a   1.000
_cell.length_b   1.000
_cell.length_c   1.000
_cell.angle_alpha   90.00
_cell.angle_beta   90.00
_cell.angle_gamma   90.00
#
_symmetry.space_group_name_H-M   'P 1'
#
loop_
_entity.id
_entity.type
_entity.pdbx_description
1 polymer ?
#
loop_
_entity_poly.entity_id
_entity_poly.type
_entity_poly.pdbx_seq_one_letter_code
_entity_poly.pdbx_strand_id
1 'polypeptide(L)'
;MNTEQLRAEFESELGRGKTYNERDFQMFLLGRRAALQSQDREDAPWDDLKVAFGCDDDEALWKAVESEKIHFPKGWKLIETDGSGARVVAIFRVDRIPTVADGESVRAAIDHARRVEGEA
;
A
#
# COMPACT_ATOMS: atom_id res chain seq x y z
N MET A 1 -14.04 -21.14 4.37
CA MET A 1 -13.71 -22.58 4.48
C MET A 1 -14.37 -23.12 5.75
N ASN A 2 -15.03 -24.27 5.68
CA ASN A 2 -15.69 -24.86 6.86
C ASN A 2 -14.72 -25.77 7.65
N THR A 3 -15.10 -26.19 8.86
CA THR A 3 -14.23 -26.98 9.76
C THR A 3 -13.89 -28.35 9.20
N GLU A 4 -14.78 -28.96 8.41
CA GLU A 4 -14.56 -30.26 7.76
C GLU A 4 -13.47 -30.18 6.68
N GLN A 5 -13.47 -29.11 5.89
CA GLN A 5 -12.42 -28.84 4.89
C GLN A 5 -11.05 -28.62 5.54
N LEU A 6 -11.01 -27.85 6.65
CA LEU A 6 -9.77 -27.64 7.43
C LEU A 6 -9.23 -28.94 8.03
N ARG A 7 -10.11 -29.86 8.41
CA ARG A 7 -9.71 -31.17 8.95
C ARG A 7 -9.07 -32.05 7.88
N ALA A 8 -9.66 -32.13 6.69
CA ALA A 8 -9.09 -32.87 5.56
C ALA A 8 -7.73 -32.32 5.12
N GLU A 9 -7.55 -31.01 5.16
CA GLU A 9 -6.27 -30.34 4.89
C GLU A 9 -5.21 -30.72 5.92
N PHE A 10 -5.54 -30.64 7.21
CA PHE A 10 -4.63 -31.03 8.29
C PHE A 10 -4.20 -32.50 8.18
N GLU A 11 -5.12 -33.40 7.87
CA GLU A 11 -4.85 -34.83 7.64
C GLU A 11 -3.93 -35.06 6.44
N SER A 12 -4.07 -34.27 5.38
CA SER A 12 -3.18 -34.30 4.22
C SER A 12 -1.76 -33.84 4.58
N GLU A 13 -1.62 -32.83 5.43
CA GLU A 13 -0.32 -32.28 5.87
C GLU A 13 0.44 -33.20 6.85
N LEU A 14 -0.30 -33.91 7.72
CA LEU A 14 0.28 -34.88 8.67
C LEU A 14 1.05 -36.01 7.97
N GLY A 15 0.58 -36.41 6.78
CA GLY A 15 1.14 -37.51 6.00
C GLY A 15 0.55 -38.88 6.38
N ARG A 16 0.61 -39.84 5.44
CA ARG A 16 -0.05 -41.15 5.56
C ARG A 16 0.43 -41.94 6.78
N GLY A 17 -0.51 -42.47 7.56
CA GLY A 17 -0.25 -43.37 8.69
C GLY A 17 0.03 -42.68 10.02
N LYS A 18 -0.04 -41.34 10.09
CA LYS A 18 0.06 -40.62 11.36
C LYS A 18 -1.33 -40.43 11.98
N THR A 19 -1.43 -40.70 13.28
CA THR A 19 -2.61 -40.39 14.09
C THR A 19 -2.39 -39.05 14.80
N TYR A 20 -3.47 -38.30 15.00
CA TYR A 20 -3.46 -37.05 15.74
C TYR A 20 -4.60 -37.05 16.77
N ASN A 21 -4.48 -36.23 17.81
CA ASN A 21 -5.55 -36.02 18.79
C ASN A 21 -6.24 -34.66 18.54
N GLU A 22 -7.37 -34.42 19.18
CA GLU A 22 -8.13 -33.18 18.96
C GLU A 22 -7.33 -31.92 19.33
N ARG A 23 -6.42 -31.98 20.32
CA ARG A 23 -5.56 -30.85 20.68
C ARG A 23 -4.60 -30.49 19.54
N ASP A 24 -4.08 -31.47 18.80
CA ASP A 24 -3.21 -31.22 17.65
C ASP A 24 -3.96 -30.46 16.55
N PHE A 25 -5.22 -30.84 16.30
CA PHE A 25 -6.08 -30.13 15.34
C PHE A 25 -6.43 -28.72 15.82
N GLN A 26 -6.72 -28.53 17.11
CA GLN A 26 -6.95 -27.19 17.67
C GLN A 26 -5.72 -26.29 17.55
N MET A 27 -4.51 -26.83 17.73
CA MET A 27 -3.27 -26.08 17.53
C MET A 27 -3.06 -25.71 16.05
N PHE A 28 -3.39 -26.60 15.12
CA PHE A 28 -3.40 -26.28 13.69
C PHE A 28 -4.38 -25.14 13.37
N LEU A 29 -5.60 -25.19 13.90
CA LEU A 29 -6.59 -24.12 13.73
C LEU A 29 -6.11 -22.78 14.31
N LEU A 30 -5.49 -22.79 15.50
CA LEU A 30 -4.91 -21.60 16.11
C LEU A 30 -3.78 -21.03 15.24
N GLY A 31 -2.89 -21.87 14.71
CA GLY A 31 -1.82 -21.46 13.80
C GLY A 31 -2.35 -20.87 12.49
N ARG A 32 -3.35 -21.51 11.86
CA ARG A 32 -4.05 -20.99 10.68
C ARG A 32 -4.71 -19.63 10.94
N ARG A 33 -5.39 -19.50 12.08
CA ARG A 33 -6.02 -18.23 12.47
C ARG A 33 -4.99 -17.14 12.70
N ALA A 34 -3.89 -17.45 13.37
CA ALA A 34 -2.79 -16.50 13.57
C ALA A 34 -2.16 -16.09 12.23
N ALA A 35 -1.94 -17.04 11.31
CA ALA A 35 -1.40 -16.77 9.97
C ALA A 35 -2.34 -15.89 9.12
N LEU A 36 -3.65 -16.16 9.17
CA LEU A 36 -4.67 -15.32 8.52
C LEU A 36 -4.74 -13.93 9.14
N GLN A 37 -4.62 -13.82 10.47
CA GLN A 37 -4.58 -12.53 11.17
C GLN A 37 -3.28 -11.76 10.89
N SER A 38 -2.16 -12.44 10.65
CA SER A 38 -0.90 -11.80 10.27
C SER A 38 -0.84 -11.39 8.80
N GLN A 39 -1.69 -11.94 7.93
CA GLN A 39 -1.77 -11.49 6.53
C GLN A 39 -2.40 -10.10 6.37
N ASP A 40 -3.15 -9.62 7.36
CA ASP A 40 -3.80 -8.30 7.34
C ASP A 40 -3.04 -7.22 8.13
N ARG A 41 -1.91 -7.56 8.78
CA ARG A 41 -1.04 -6.62 9.48
C ARG A 41 0.43 -7.03 9.35
N GLU A 42 1.00 -6.80 8.18
CA GLU A 42 2.37 -6.27 8.17
C GLU A 42 2.27 -4.84 8.71
N ASP A 43 2.21 -4.69 10.04
CA ASP A 43 2.50 -3.41 10.68
C ASP A 43 3.98 -3.13 10.36
N ALA A 44 4.24 -2.47 9.23
CA ALA A 44 5.56 -2.00 8.91
C ALA A 44 6.07 -1.20 10.13
N PRO A 45 7.38 -1.22 10.46
CA PRO A 45 7.87 -0.52 11.66
C PRO A 45 7.71 1.01 11.58
N TRP A 46 7.11 1.51 10.49
CA TRP A 46 6.67 2.88 10.28
C TRP A 46 5.14 2.91 10.12
N ASP A 47 4.46 3.73 10.93
CA ASP A 47 3.00 3.96 10.85
C ASP A 47 2.61 4.94 9.73
N ASP A 48 3.58 5.65 9.16
CA ASP A 48 3.36 6.67 8.13
C ASP A 48 4.58 6.80 7.22
N LEU A 49 4.38 6.58 5.92
CA LEU A 49 5.43 6.76 4.90
C LEU A 49 5.12 8.00 4.07
N LYS A 50 6.07 8.94 4.06
CA LYS A 50 6.02 10.11 3.20
C LYS A 50 7.06 10.00 2.08
N VAL A 51 6.67 10.37 0.87
CA VAL A 51 7.53 10.38 -0.31
C VAL A 51 7.52 11.76 -0.94
N ALA A 52 8.70 12.32 -1.20
CA ALA A 52 8.84 13.64 -1.80
C ALA A 52 9.25 13.54 -3.28
N PHE A 53 8.56 14.27 -4.14
CA PHE A 53 8.90 14.45 -5.55
C PHE A 53 9.23 15.92 -5.81
N GLY A 54 10.23 16.19 -6.64
CA GLY A 54 10.43 17.56 -7.12
C GLY A 54 9.21 18.02 -7.93
N CYS A 55 8.75 19.24 -7.67
CA CYS A 55 7.78 19.93 -8.51
C CYS A 55 8.31 21.36 -8.76
N ASP A 56 8.10 21.88 -9.97
CA ASP A 56 8.56 23.24 -10.29
C ASP A 56 7.48 24.31 -10.01
N ASP A 57 6.21 23.87 -9.93
CA ASP A 57 5.03 24.70 -9.77
C ASP A 57 4.02 23.96 -8.88
N ASP A 58 3.98 24.33 -7.61
CA ASP A 58 3.08 23.72 -6.62
C ASP A 58 1.65 24.22 -6.73
N GLU A 59 1.43 25.46 -7.16
CA GLU A 59 0.09 26.02 -7.37
C GLU A 59 -0.63 25.28 -8.51
N ALA A 60 0.04 25.07 -9.64
CA ALA A 60 -0.47 24.25 -10.74
C ALA A 60 -0.80 22.81 -10.30
N LEU A 61 0.07 22.22 -9.47
CA LEU A 61 -0.16 20.88 -8.95
C LEU A 61 -1.42 20.81 -8.09
N TRP A 62 -1.58 21.70 -7.11
CA TRP A 62 -2.77 21.72 -6.24
C TRP A 62 -4.05 21.97 -7.03
N LYS A 63 -4.07 22.93 -7.97
CA LYS A 63 -5.23 23.17 -8.85
C LYS A 63 -5.61 21.93 -9.65
N ALA A 64 -4.63 21.23 -10.22
CA ALA A 64 -4.87 20.03 -11.01
C ALA A 64 -5.41 18.86 -10.15
N VAL A 65 -4.97 18.75 -8.89
CA VAL A 65 -5.49 17.77 -7.93
C VAL A 65 -6.93 18.10 -7.51
N GLU A 66 -7.18 19.35 -7.12
CA GLU A 66 -8.50 19.81 -6.66
C GLU A 66 -9.55 19.77 -7.77
N SER A 67 -9.14 19.98 -9.01
CA SER A 67 -10.01 19.88 -10.19
C SER A 67 -10.11 18.46 -10.76
N GLU A 68 -9.51 17.46 -10.11
CA GLU A 68 -9.51 16.05 -10.52
C GLU A 68 -8.95 15.82 -11.94
N LYS A 69 -8.14 16.75 -12.45
CA LYS A 69 -7.49 16.64 -13.78
C LYS A 69 -6.33 15.65 -13.78
N ILE A 70 -5.77 15.36 -12.61
CA ILE A 70 -4.74 14.35 -12.41
C ILE A 70 -5.17 13.35 -11.34
N HIS A 71 -4.68 12.12 -11.47
CA HIS A 71 -4.94 11.05 -10.52
C HIS A 71 -3.63 10.40 -10.10
N PHE A 72 -3.52 10.03 -8.83
CA PHE A 72 -2.37 9.33 -8.28
C PHE A 72 -2.66 7.83 -8.13
N PRO A 73 -1.64 6.99 -8.00
CA PRO A 73 -1.84 5.57 -7.72
C PRO A 73 -2.67 5.36 -6.44
N LYS A 74 -3.37 4.23 -6.36
CA LYS A 74 -4.20 3.91 -5.20
C LYS A 74 -3.35 3.92 -3.92
N GLY A 75 -3.85 4.61 -2.89
CA GLY A 75 -3.20 4.74 -1.59
C GLY A 75 -2.12 5.84 -1.54
N TRP A 76 -2.08 6.72 -2.56
CA TRP A 76 -1.24 7.92 -2.56
C TRP A 76 -2.10 9.16 -2.35
N LYS A 77 -1.66 10.05 -1.47
CA LYS A 77 -2.34 11.32 -1.21
C LYS A 77 -1.31 12.45 -1.14
N LEU A 78 -1.46 13.47 -1.98
CA LEU A 78 -0.73 14.73 -1.82
C LEU A 78 -1.20 15.39 -0.52
N ILE A 79 -0.28 15.69 0.39
CA ILE A 79 -0.61 16.25 1.70
C ILE A 79 0.02 17.61 1.95
N GLU A 80 1.10 17.93 1.25
CA GLU A 80 1.91 19.12 1.50
C GLU A 80 2.80 19.43 0.28
N THR A 81 3.13 20.71 0.10
CA THR A 81 4.23 21.16 -0.75
C THR A 81 5.20 21.99 0.10
N ASP A 82 6.50 21.79 -0.08
CA ASP A 82 7.54 22.55 0.62
C ASP A 82 8.47 23.22 -0.40
N GLY A 83 8.52 24.55 -0.34
CA GLY A 83 9.39 25.40 -1.16
C GLY A 83 10.39 26.21 -0.34
N SER A 84 10.60 25.88 0.94
CA SER A 84 11.50 26.63 1.83
C SER A 84 12.99 26.50 1.46
N GLY A 85 13.34 25.58 0.54
CA GLY A 85 14.69 25.35 0.03
C GLY A 85 14.94 25.89 -1.39
N ALA A 86 15.95 25.33 -2.08
CA ALA A 86 16.32 25.71 -3.44
C ALA A 86 15.43 25.09 -4.55
N ARG A 87 14.53 24.17 -4.17
CA ARG A 87 13.60 23.48 -5.06
C ARG A 87 12.28 23.29 -4.32
N VAL A 88 11.17 23.29 -5.07
CA VAL A 88 9.86 22.94 -4.51
C VAL A 88 9.67 21.43 -4.59
N VAL A 89 9.07 20.85 -3.56
CA VAL A 89 8.76 19.42 -3.52
C VAL A 89 7.30 19.18 -3.15
N ALA A 90 6.69 18.19 -3.80
CA ALA A 90 5.38 17.65 -3.49
C ALA A 90 5.54 16.44 -2.57
N ILE A 91 4.87 16.46 -1.43
CA ILE A 91 4.99 15.44 -0.38
C ILE A 91 3.70 14.60 -0.35
N PHE A 92 3.86 13.31 -0.55
CA PHE A 92 2.77 12.34 -0.57
C PHE A 92 2.82 11.45 0.66
N ARG A 93 1.65 11.21 1.27
CA ARG A 93 1.44 10.09 2.18
C ARG A 93 1.13 8.84 1.36
N VAL A 94 1.74 7.71 1.70
CA VAL A 94 1.54 6.43 0.99
C VAL A 94 1.17 5.30 1.96
N ASP A 95 0.14 4.53 1.60
CA ASP A 95 -0.39 3.45 2.44
C ASP A 95 0.46 2.17 2.42
N ARG A 96 1.41 2.06 1.48
CA ARG A 96 2.28 0.88 1.29
C ARG A 96 3.62 1.29 0.70
N ILE A 97 4.60 0.37 0.72
CA ILE A 97 5.90 0.59 0.08
C ILE A 97 5.69 0.89 -1.43
N PRO A 98 6.16 2.06 -1.92
CA PRO A 98 6.11 2.42 -3.32
C PRO A 98 6.81 1.41 -4.24
N THR A 99 6.20 1.12 -5.38
CA THR A 99 6.88 0.45 -6.49
C THR A 99 7.50 1.49 -7.44
N VAL A 100 8.42 1.04 -8.29
CA VAL A 100 8.97 1.90 -9.37
C VAL A 100 7.86 2.43 -10.27
N ALA A 101 6.88 1.61 -10.62
CA ALA A 101 5.75 2.00 -11.45
C ALA A 101 4.85 3.07 -10.78
N ASP A 102 4.67 2.99 -9.45
CA ASP A 102 3.96 4.03 -8.70
C ASP A 102 4.72 5.37 -8.82
N GLY A 103 6.03 5.35 -8.64
CA GLY A 103 6.87 6.55 -8.74
C GLY A 103 6.89 7.16 -10.15
N GLU A 104 6.93 6.34 -11.19
CA GLU A 104 6.84 6.81 -12.58
C GLU A 104 5.48 7.45 -12.88
N SER A 105 4.40 6.87 -12.35
CA SER A 105 3.04 7.39 -12.50
C SER A 105 2.87 8.73 -11.80
N VAL A 106 3.39 8.88 -10.57
CA VAL A 106 3.35 10.16 -9.84
C VAL A 106 4.17 11.23 -10.55
N ARG A 107 5.37 10.91 -11.03
CA ARG A 107 6.18 11.84 -11.84
C ARG A 107 5.41 12.31 -13.08
N ALA A 108 4.80 11.39 -13.81
CA ALA A 108 4.02 11.73 -15.00
C ALA A 108 2.81 12.62 -14.68
N ALA A 109 2.14 12.40 -13.54
CA ALA A 109 1.04 13.25 -13.07
C ALA A 109 1.51 14.67 -12.72
N ILE A 110 2.64 14.82 -12.04
CA ILE A 110 3.24 16.14 -11.72
C ILE A 110 3.60 16.87 -13.01
N ASP A 111 4.26 16.20 -13.96
CA ASP A 111 4.59 16.78 -15.26
C ASP A 111 3.35 17.18 -16.06
N HIS A 112 2.26 16.41 -15.94
CA HIS A 112 0.99 16.72 -16.61
C HIS A 112 0.32 17.95 -16.00
N ALA A 113 0.27 18.05 -14.66
CA ALA A 113 -0.30 19.19 -13.96
C ALA A 113 0.32 20.52 -14.43
N ARG A 114 1.65 20.55 -14.54
CA ARG A 114 2.39 21.71 -15.04
C ARG A 114 1.96 22.14 -16.45
N ARG A 115 1.62 21.19 -17.33
CA ARG A 115 1.21 21.50 -18.71
C ARG A 115 -0.23 22.02 -18.77
N VAL A 116 -1.13 21.45 -17.97
CA VAL A 116 -2.57 21.76 -18.06
C VAL A 116 -2.90 23.08 -17.38
N GLU A 117 -2.21 23.44 -16.30
CA GLU A 117 -2.45 24.70 -15.58
C GLU A 117 -1.47 25.81 -15.96
N GLY A 118 -0.29 25.48 -16.52
CA GLY A 118 0.69 26.47 -16.99
C GLY A 118 0.38 27.07 -18.37
N GLU A 119 -0.64 26.57 -19.08
CA GLU A 119 -1.14 27.12 -20.34
C GLU A 119 -2.34 28.08 -20.16
N ALA A 120 -2.76 28.33 -18.91
CA ALA A 120 -3.88 29.22 -18.55
C ALA A 120 -3.40 30.58 -18.03
#